data_AF-A0A8S3Y6I5-F1
#
_entry.id   AF-A0A8S3Y6I5-F1
#
_cell.length_a   1.000
_cell.length_b   1.000
_cell.length_c   1.000
_cell.angle_alpha   90.00
_cell.angle_beta   90.00
_cell.angle_gamma   90.00
#
_symmetry.space_group_name_H-M   'P 1'
#
loop_
_entity.id
_entity.type
_entity.pdbx_description
1 polymer ?
#
loop_
_entity_poly.entity_id
_entity_poly.type
_entity_poly.pdbx_seq_one_letter_code
_entity_poly.pdbx_strand_id
1 'polypeptide(L)'
;MKSDLDSTNDPNPAVTGDVIGNTAYSERFVLKILLKLANLDSLKDEINEKSFEDDICTLWDMTVERDVVLFLLKHNVLNLFNFALPVIETPRYVEIFVGIIGNMCCQKEAAKKLLDMDKFLLLLLEYIKTDDSLILIQLLRLVSSSLSSIDSDDIPVWMNMFNKAGYPNYLYFILKNSSHKQLLVTALENFNTICSYCNAQRFRRKYYEHFVTKDALTSLTTAFMEITVSQKDNCSKDEVERIIVISLQMTLDLLSFENPDEIFDDCKENVATTIGTVLKYYQAKLVQEKEIDSDLVDLIDCINTIVRIVPISESCEPDKYFYSCYSIWTALQSITNVNQNGDNNFEEVDKEEFQDFVKNMKSPLSILMCSYMEKCSHEHLLIVLDKIGDEFEDILMLADADVKMAVSKRTFDFRTRIKENVDS
;
A
#
# COMPACT_ATOMS: atom_id res chain seq x y z
N MET A 1 -15.49 -56.43 -50.59
CA MET A 1 -15.58 -56.02 -49.18
C MET A 1 -14.29 -55.32 -48.83
N LYS A 2 -14.43 -54.13 -48.24
CA LYS A 2 -13.37 -53.21 -47.77
C LYS A 2 -12.62 -53.78 -46.56
N SER A 3 -11.61 -52.99 -46.13
CA SER A 3 -10.99 -52.87 -44.79
C SER A 3 -9.72 -53.72 -44.58
N ASP A 4 -8.55 -53.21 -44.17
CA ASP A 4 -8.16 -51.89 -43.65
C ASP A 4 -6.67 -51.63 -43.89
N LEU A 5 -6.32 -50.37 -44.16
CA LEU A 5 -4.96 -49.83 -44.17
C LEU A 5 -4.96 -48.53 -43.36
N ASP A 6 -3.99 -48.47 -42.45
CA ASP A 6 -3.35 -47.31 -41.83
C ASP A 6 -4.17 -46.33 -40.96
N SER A 7 -3.79 -46.32 -39.67
CA SER A 7 -3.64 -45.09 -38.89
C SER A 7 -2.41 -45.20 -37.99
N THR A 8 -1.24 -44.86 -38.54
CA THR A 8 -0.09 -44.48 -37.74
C THR A 8 -0.14 -42.97 -37.53
N ASN A 9 -0.26 -42.58 -36.26
CA ASN A 9 -0.22 -41.22 -35.78
C ASN A 9 1.15 -40.59 -36.12
N ASP A 10 1.15 -39.66 -37.06
CA ASP A 10 2.20 -38.66 -37.19
C ASP A 10 1.69 -37.38 -36.51
N PRO A 11 2.34 -36.85 -35.46
CA PRO A 11 1.92 -35.57 -34.91
C PRO A 11 2.19 -34.50 -35.97
N ASN A 12 1.12 -33.93 -36.51
CA ASN A 12 1.16 -32.79 -37.44
C ASN A 12 2.22 -31.78 -36.98
N PRO A 13 3.12 -31.31 -37.87
CA PRO A 13 3.97 -30.19 -37.56
C PRO A 13 3.06 -29.01 -37.22
N ALA A 14 3.17 -28.49 -36.00
CA ALA A 14 2.51 -27.25 -35.62
C ALA A 14 2.81 -26.22 -36.69
N VAL A 15 1.77 -25.65 -37.30
CA VAL A 15 1.91 -24.56 -38.26
C VAL A 15 2.64 -23.44 -37.52
N THR A 16 3.93 -23.29 -37.76
CA THR A 16 4.75 -22.15 -37.34
C THR A 16 4.26 -20.94 -38.12
N GLY A 17 3.13 -20.39 -37.68
CA GLY A 17 2.43 -19.25 -38.28
C GLY A 17 2.95 -17.90 -37.80
N ASP A 18 2.27 -16.82 -38.23
CA ASP A 18 2.48 -15.44 -37.78
C ASP A 18 1.99 -15.26 -36.35
N VAL A 19 2.74 -15.81 -35.39
CA VAL A 19 2.36 -15.89 -33.97
C VAL A 19 3.57 -15.66 -33.07
N ILE A 20 3.40 -14.82 -32.04
CA ILE A 20 4.42 -14.57 -31.02
C ILE A 20 4.34 -15.62 -29.92
N GLY A 21 5.34 -16.50 -29.85
CA GLY A 21 5.44 -17.52 -28.80
C GLY A 21 4.21 -18.43 -28.76
N ASN A 22 3.61 -18.56 -27.58
CA ASN A 22 2.38 -19.35 -27.35
C ASN A 22 1.10 -18.48 -27.31
N THR A 23 1.17 -17.22 -27.74
CA THR A 23 0.02 -16.30 -27.74
C THR A 23 -0.81 -16.46 -29.03
N ALA A 24 -1.90 -15.70 -29.17
CA ALA A 24 -2.62 -15.57 -30.45
C ALA A 24 -2.18 -14.34 -31.26
N TYR A 25 -1.15 -13.62 -30.81
CA TYR A 25 -0.78 -12.32 -31.36
C TYR A 25 0.16 -12.42 -32.56
N SER A 26 -0.05 -11.56 -33.56
CA SER A 26 0.71 -11.52 -34.82
C SER A 26 2.09 -10.85 -34.67
N GLU A 27 3.15 -11.52 -35.13
CA GLU A 27 4.50 -10.93 -35.23
C GLU A 27 4.50 -9.75 -36.22
N ARG A 28 3.84 -9.92 -37.37
CA ARG A 28 3.78 -8.89 -38.43
C ARG A 28 3.12 -7.61 -37.96
N PHE A 29 2.06 -7.71 -37.17
CA PHE A 29 1.40 -6.55 -36.57
C PHE A 29 2.38 -5.75 -35.72
N VAL A 30 3.08 -6.40 -34.79
CA VAL A 30 4.06 -5.74 -33.92
C VAL A 30 5.22 -5.16 -34.74
N LEU A 31 5.79 -5.93 -35.68
CA LEU A 31 6.89 -5.46 -36.52
C LEU A 31 6.54 -4.22 -37.35
N LYS A 32 5.29 -4.10 -37.82
CA LYS A 32 4.82 -2.89 -38.52
C LYS A 32 4.89 -1.66 -37.61
N ILE A 33 4.49 -1.78 -36.35
CA ILE A 33 4.59 -0.70 -35.36
C ILE A 33 6.06 -0.34 -35.11
N LEU A 34 6.93 -1.34 -34.91
CA LEU A 34 8.35 -1.10 -34.69
C LEU A 34 9.04 -0.40 -35.87
N LEU A 35 8.64 -0.73 -37.11
CA LEU A 35 9.15 -0.05 -38.31
C LEU A 35 8.74 1.43 -38.35
N LYS A 36 7.50 1.76 -37.96
CA LYS A 36 7.05 3.15 -37.83
C LYS A 36 7.85 3.91 -36.77
N LEU A 37 8.08 3.29 -35.61
CA LEU A 37 8.89 3.88 -34.53
C LEU A 37 10.35 4.10 -34.91
N ALA A 38 10.90 3.22 -35.77
CA ALA A 38 12.29 3.34 -36.23
C ALA A 38 12.51 4.49 -37.23
N ASN A 39 11.45 4.96 -37.90
CA ASN A 39 11.54 6.04 -38.86
C ASN A 39 11.14 7.39 -38.24
N LEU A 40 12.08 8.02 -37.51
CA LEU A 40 11.83 9.29 -36.80
C LEU A 40 11.35 10.43 -37.72
N ASP A 41 11.78 10.45 -38.98
CA ASP A 41 11.41 11.49 -39.94
C ASP A 41 9.92 11.45 -40.26
N SER A 42 9.33 10.25 -40.38
CA SER A 42 7.89 10.07 -40.61
C SER A 42 7.09 9.89 -39.32
N LEU A 43 7.75 9.63 -38.18
CA LEU A 43 7.06 9.34 -36.92
C LEU A 43 6.13 10.50 -36.49
N LYS A 44 6.52 11.75 -36.77
CA LYS A 44 5.66 12.91 -36.49
C LYS A 44 4.36 12.87 -37.29
N ASP A 45 4.40 12.44 -38.54
CA ASP A 45 3.20 12.29 -39.36
C ASP A 45 2.34 11.13 -38.85
N GLU A 46 2.97 10.01 -38.49
CA GLU A 46 2.30 8.83 -37.92
C GLU A 46 1.59 9.14 -36.59
N ILE A 47 2.20 9.95 -35.70
CA ILE A 47 1.60 10.38 -34.42
C ILE A 47 0.33 11.23 -34.64
N ASN A 48 0.18 11.86 -35.81
CA ASN A 48 -1.04 12.59 -36.14
C ASN A 48 -2.14 11.66 -36.70
N GLU A 49 -1.83 10.41 -37.01
CA GLU A 49 -2.79 9.42 -37.48
C GLU A 49 -3.44 8.67 -36.31
N LYS A 50 -4.77 8.77 -36.20
CA LYS A 50 -5.54 8.03 -35.18
C LYS A 50 -5.28 6.51 -35.23
N SER A 51 -5.11 5.95 -36.42
CA SER A 51 -4.80 4.52 -36.58
C SER A 51 -3.50 4.10 -35.91
N PHE A 52 -2.53 5.01 -35.75
CA PHE A 52 -1.30 4.71 -35.04
C PHE A 52 -1.50 4.70 -33.52
N GLU A 53 -2.36 5.58 -32.98
CA GLU A 53 -2.77 5.50 -31.57
C GLU A 53 -3.44 4.15 -31.28
N ASP A 54 -4.39 3.74 -32.12
CA ASP A 54 -5.10 2.47 -31.99
C ASP A 54 -4.12 1.27 -32.07
N ASP A 55 -3.15 1.32 -33.00
CA ASP A 55 -2.11 0.30 -33.14
C ASP A 55 -1.23 0.19 -31.87
N ILE A 56 -0.78 1.32 -31.29
CA ILE A 56 0.05 1.30 -30.07
C ILE A 56 -0.79 0.95 -28.82
N CYS A 57 -2.06 1.37 -28.72
CA CYS A 57 -2.94 0.92 -27.64
C CYS A 57 -3.10 -0.61 -27.66
N THR A 58 -3.30 -1.18 -28.85
CA THR A 58 -3.34 -2.64 -29.01
C THR A 58 -2.02 -3.27 -28.57
N LEU A 59 -0.88 -2.68 -28.93
CA LEU A 59 0.43 -3.15 -28.47
C LEU A 59 0.56 -3.07 -26.93
N TRP A 60 0.02 -2.04 -26.29
CA TRP A 60 -0.03 -1.93 -24.84
C TRP A 60 -0.78 -3.10 -24.21
N ASP A 61 -1.99 -3.40 -24.69
CA ASP A 61 -2.76 -4.55 -24.19
C ASP A 61 -2.00 -5.87 -24.36
N MET A 62 -1.30 -6.03 -25.49
CA MET A 62 -0.48 -7.22 -25.76
C MET A 62 0.70 -7.40 -24.78
N THR A 63 1.26 -6.31 -24.25
CA THR A 63 2.46 -6.35 -23.39
C THR A 63 2.22 -6.91 -21.98
N VAL A 64 0.99 -7.28 -21.65
CA VAL A 64 0.69 -8.11 -20.48
C VAL A 64 1.28 -9.52 -20.64
N GLU A 65 1.40 -10.02 -21.87
CA GLU A 65 1.93 -11.35 -22.16
C GLU A 65 3.46 -11.38 -22.21
N ARG A 66 4.06 -12.30 -21.45
CA ARG A 66 5.53 -12.45 -21.37
C ARG A 66 6.17 -12.70 -22.73
N ASP A 67 5.57 -13.52 -23.59
CA ASP A 67 6.12 -13.84 -24.91
C ASP A 67 6.19 -12.60 -25.81
N VAL A 68 5.22 -11.68 -25.70
CA VAL A 68 5.24 -10.39 -26.41
C VAL A 68 6.37 -9.51 -25.89
N VAL A 69 6.56 -9.43 -24.57
CA VAL A 69 7.66 -8.66 -23.98
C VAL A 69 9.02 -9.17 -24.47
N LEU A 70 9.23 -10.49 -24.46
CA LEU A 70 10.49 -11.10 -24.94
C LEU A 70 10.70 -10.85 -26.44
N PHE A 71 9.64 -10.91 -27.25
CA PHE A 71 9.69 -10.55 -28.67
C PHE A 71 10.10 -9.08 -28.86
N LEU A 72 9.49 -8.16 -28.13
CA LEU A 72 9.82 -6.74 -28.18
C LEU A 72 11.27 -6.45 -27.75
N LEU A 73 11.78 -7.13 -26.73
CA LEU A 73 13.17 -7.04 -26.30
C LEU A 73 14.15 -7.54 -27.38
N LYS A 74 13.83 -8.66 -28.04
CA LYS A 74 14.60 -9.17 -29.19
C LYS A 74 14.72 -8.13 -30.30
N HIS A 75 13.72 -7.27 -30.46
CA HIS A 75 13.69 -6.20 -31.44
C HIS A 75 14.10 -4.81 -30.90
N ASN A 76 14.74 -4.76 -29.72
CA ASN A 76 15.28 -3.53 -29.11
C ASN A 76 14.25 -2.39 -28.93
N VAL A 77 12.99 -2.70 -28.61
CA VAL A 77 11.94 -1.68 -28.51
C VAL A 77 12.29 -0.53 -27.54
N LEU A 78 13.01 -0.80 -26.45
CA LEU A 78 13.39 0.23 -25.48
C LEU A 78 14.31 1.30 -26.11
N ASN A 79 15.18 0.91 -27.06
CA ASN A 79 15.97 1.89 -27.81
C ASN A 79 15.08 2.72 -28.73
N LEU A 80 14.09 2.10 -29.39
CA LEU A 80 13.13 2.82 -30.23
C LEU A 80 12.35 3.85 -29.41
N PHE A 81 11.85 3.46 -28.23
CA PHE A 81 11.17 4.38 -27.32
C PHE A 81 12.07 5.51 -26.82
N ASN A 82 13.34 5.22 -26.50
CA ASN A 82 14.31 6.25 -26.13
C ASN A 82 14.54 7.29 -27.24
N PHE A 83 14.44 6.89 -28.52
CA PHE A 83 14.52 7.83 -29.65
C PHE A 83 13.19 8.54 -29.94
N ALA A 84 12.07 7.86 -29.74
CA ALA A 84 10.73 8.37 -30.05
C ALA A 84 10.20 9.35 -28.99
N LEU A 85 10.32 9.03 -27.70
CA LEU A 85 9.74 9.84 -26.61
C LEU A 85 10.17 11.32 -26.63
N PRO A 86 11.44 11.67 -26.91
CA PRO A 86 11.85 13.08 -26.99
C PRO A 86 11.17 13.90 -28.10
N VAL A 87 10.58 13.25 -29.12
CA VAL A 87 9.88 13.93 -30.22
C VAL A 87 8.35 13.86 -30.10
N ILE A 88 7.83 13.13 -29.10
CA ILE A 88 6.41 13.03 -28.83
C ILE A 88 5.99 14.20 -27.93
N GLU A 89 5.13 15.07 -28.45
CA GLU A 89 4.59 16.22 -27.70
C GLU A 89 3.22 15.92 -27.07
N THR A 90 2.54 14.87 -27.54
CA THR A 90 1.17 14.54 -27.13
C THR A 90 1.17 13.69 -25.85
N PRO A 91 0.54 14.15 -24.74
CA PRO A 91 0.52 13.43 -23.47
C PRO A 91 -0.01 12.00 -23.54
N ARG A 92 -1.04 11.78 -24.38
CA ARG A 92 -1.63 10.44 -24.62
C ARG A 92 -0.61 9.42 -25.11
N TYR A 93 0.29 9.80 -26.01
CA TYR A 93 1.32 8.88 -26.48
C TYR A 93 2.39 8.65 -25.41
N VAL A 94 2.77 9.68 -24.64
CA VAL A 94 3.69 9.48 -23.50
C VAL A 94 3.09 8.48 -22.50
N GLU A 95 1.83 8.65 -22.14
CA GLU A 95 1.09 7.72 -21.27
C GLU A 95 1.16 6.29 -21.80
N ILE A 96 0.82 6.07 -23.07
CA ILE A 96 0.81 4.73 -23.67
C ILE A 96 2.21 4.11 -23.68
N PHE A 97 3.24 4.87 -24.05
CA PHE A 97 4.62 4.36 -24.10
C PHE A 97 5.15 4.01 -22.71
N VAL A 98 4.92 4.88 -21.72
CA VAL A 98 5.29 4.60 -20.32
C VAL A 98 4.51 3.38 -19.80
N GLY A 99 3.24 3.25 -20.17
CA GLY A 99 2.40 2.10 -19.86
C GLY A 99 2.93 0.79 -20.44
N ILE A 100 3.34 0.78 -21.71
CA ILE A 100 4.01 -0.37 -22.35
C ILE A 100 5.28 -0.73 -21.58
N ILE A 101 6.14 0.25 -21.29
CA ILE A 101 7.40 0.00 -20.58
C ILE A 101 7.12 -0.54 -19.17
N GLY A 102 6.11 -0.02 -18.48
CA GLY A 102 5.69 -0.49 -17.16
C GLY A 102 5.24 -1.96 -17.17
N ASN A 103 4.41 -2.35 -18.14
CA ASN A 103 4.02 -3.75 -18.35
C ASN A 103 5.23 -4.64 -18.67
N MET A 104 6.11 -4.18 -19.55
CA MET A 104 7.34 -4.90 -19.88
C MET A 104 8.20 -5.14 -18.64
N CYS A 105 8.35 -4.15 -17.76
CA CYS A 105 9.19 -4.23 -16.55
C CYS A 105 8.66 -5.21 -15.50
N CYS A 106 7.44 -5.75 -15.65
CA CYS A 106 7.03 -6.93 -14.89
C CYS A 106 7.92 -8.15 -15.19
N GLN A 107 8.61 -8.17 -16.34
CA GLN A 107 9.62 -9.17 -16.67
C GLN A 107 11.02 -8.69 -16.28
N LYS A 108 11.73 -9.51 -15.50
CA LYS A 108 13.09 -9.23 -15.02
C LYS A 108 14.05 -8.84 -16.14
N GLU A 109 13.93 -9.45 -17.32
CA GLU A 109 14.75 -9.15 -18.49
C GLU A 109 14.58 -7.70 -18.97
N ALA A 110 13.35 -7.20 -18.99
CA ALA A 110 13.06 -5.83 -19.40
C ALA A 110 13.48 -4.82 -18.34
N ALA A 111 13.19 -5.10 -17.07
CA ALA A 111 13.57 -4.23 -15.95
C ALA A 111 15.09 -4.04 -15.88
N LYS A 112 15.86 -5.13 -16.03
CA LYS A 112 17.33 -5.06 -16.12
C LYS A 112 17.80 -4.29 -17.35
N LYS A 113 17.20 -4.56 -18.51
CA LYS A 113 17.57 -3.85 -19.73
C LYS A 113 17.32 -2.34 -19.63
N LEU A 114 16.22 -1.93 -18.98
CA LEU A 114 15.93 -0.53 -18.73
C LEU A 114 16.92 0.09 -17.74
N LEU A 115 17.31 -0.66 -16.70
CA LEU A 115 18.29 -0.22 -15.71
C LEU A 115 19.67 0.05 -16.33
N ASP A 116 20.06 -0.73 -17.34
CA ASP A 116 21.29 -0.51 -18.12
C ASP A 116 21.24 0.75 -19.02
N MET A 117 20.07 1.40 -19.12
CA MET A 117 19.83 2.58 -19.95
C MET A 117 19.67 3.84 -19.09
N ASP A 118 20.65 4.15 -18.24
CA ASP A 118 20.68 5.26 -17.26
C ASP A 118 19.98 6.56 -17.72
N LYS A 119 20.32 7.06 -18.90
CA LYS A 119 19.77 8.33 -19.43
C LYS A 119 18.29 8.20 -19.76
N PHE A 120 17.88 7.05 -20.29
CA PHE A 120 16.49 6.80 -20.64
C PHE A 120 15.65 6.58 -19.40
N LEU A 121 16.16 5.82 -18.42
CA LEU A 121 15.49 5.68 -17.13
C LEU A 121 15.32 7.03 -16.44
N LEU A 122 16.36 7.87 -16.44
CA LEU A 122 16.25 9.22 -15.88
C LEU A 122 15.21 10.06 -16.63
N LEU A 123 15.19 10.01 -17.97
CA LEU A 123 14.16 10.69 -18.78
C LEU A 123 12.75 10.26 -18.36
N LEU A 124 12.51 8.96 -18.14
CA LEU A 124 11.22 8.45 -17.70
C LEU A 124 10.87 8.97 -16.30
N LEU A 125 11.80 8.94 -15.35
CA LEU A 125 11.57 9.42 -13.99
C LEU A 125 11.29 10.92 -13.93
N GLU A 126 11.80 11.71 -14.87
CA GLU A 126 11.51 13.14 -14.97
C GLU A 126 10.04 13.44 -15.27
N TYR A 127 9.27 12.47 -15.80
CA TYR A 127 7.82 12.61 -15.92
C TYR A 127 7.09 12.71 -14.58
N ILE A 128 7.74 12.44 -13.44
CA ILE A 128 7.15 12.68 -12.10
C ILE A 128 6.79 14.16 -11.88
N LYS A 129 7.34 15.06 -12.70
CA LYS A 129 7.16 16.52 -12.64
C LYS A 129 5.99 17.02 -13.47
N THR A 130 5.33 16.14 -14.24
CA THR A 130 4.16 16.52 -15.06
C THR A 130 2.93 16.74 -14.19
N ASP A 131 1.95 17.49 -14.70
CA ASP A 131 0.61 17.65 -14.12
C ASP A 131 -0.42 16.65 -14.71
N ASP A 132 -0.04 15.95 -15.77
CA ASP A 132 -0.88 14.92 -16.39
C ASP A 132 -1.01 13.67 -15.50
N SER A 133 -2.20 13.47 -14.94
CA SER A 133 -2.47 12.38 -14.00
C SER A 133 -2.31 10.99 -14.63
N LEU A 134 -2.58 10.82 -15.92
CA LEU A 134 -2.48 9.51 -16.58
C LEU A 134 -1.03 9.12 -16.78
N ILE A 135 -0.17 10.06 -17.20
CA ILE A 135 1.28 9.84 -17.28
C ILE A 135 1.84 9.50 -15.90
N LEU A 136 1.47 10.25 -14.87
CA LEU A 136 1.91 9.99 -13.50
C LEU A 136 1.51 8.58 -13.03
N ILE A 137 0.26 8.15 -13.27
CA ILE A 137 -0.20 6.79 -12.94
C ILE A 137 0.69 5.74 -13.62
N GLN A 138 0.99 5.88 -14.91
CA GLN A 138 1.83 4.91 -15.61
C GLN A 138 3.28 4.93 -15.13
N LEU A 139 3.83 6.11 -14.80
CA LEU A 139 5.18 6.21 -14.25
C LEU A 139 5.29 5.52 -12.89
N LEU A 140 4.34 5.78 -11.99
CA LEU A 140 4.31 5.17 -10.66
C LEU A 140 4.20 3.63 -10.78
N ARG A 141 3.36 3.13 -11.69
CA ARG A 141 3.26 1.69 -12.01
C ARG A 141 4.58 1.13 -12.55
N LEU A 142 5.23 1.83 -13.48
CA LEU A 142 6.52 1.44 -14.03
C LEU A 142 7.57 1.27 -12.93
N VAL A 143 7.65 2.23 -12.01
CA VAL A 143 8.58 2.18 -10.87
C VAL A 143 8.28 0.97 -9.98
N SER A 144 7.01 0.75 -9.62
CA SER A 144 6.61 -0.38 -8.78
C SER A 144 6.93 -1.73 -9.45
N SER A 145 6.54 -1.91 -10.71
CA SER A 145 6.83 -3.13 -11.49
C SER A 145 8.33 -3.37 -11.59
N SER A 146 9.10 -2.33 -11.88
CA SER A 146 10.56 -2.44 -12.01
C SER A 146 11.21 -2.87 -10.70
N LEU A 147 10.87 -2.23 -9.57
CA LEU A 147 11.41 -2.60 -8.26
C LEU A 147 11.05 -4.04 -7.89
N SER A 148 9.84 -4.50 -8.22
CA SER A 148 9.39 -5.84 -7.92
C SER A 148 10.12 -6.95 -8.71
N SER A 149 10.69 -6.61 -9.86
CA SER A 149 11.28 -7.57 -10.80
C SER A 149 12.81 -7.60 -10.81
N ILE A 150 13.48 -6.69 -10.10
CA ILE A 150 14.96 -6.63 -10.04
C ILE A 150 15.54 -7.37 -8.83
N ASP A 151 16.84 -7.63 -8.88
CA ASP A 151 17.57 -8.22 -7.76
C ASP A 151 17.91 -7.15 -6.71
N SER A 152 18.08 -7.55 -5.45
CA SER A 152 18.44 -6.62 -4.37
C SER A 152 19.74 -5.83 -4.63
N ASP A 153 20.66 -6.37 -5.44
CA ASP A 153 21.91 -5.70 -5.83
C ASP A 153 21.69 -4.50 -6.77
N ASP A 154 20.54 -4.42 -7.43
CA ASP A 154 20.18 -3.37 -8.39
C ASP A 154 19.50 -2.16 -7.70
N ILE A 155 18.99 -2.33 -6.48
CA ILE A 155 18.29 -1.29 -5.70
C ILE A 155 19.13 -0.01 -5.48
N PRO A 156 20.46 -0.07 -5.24
CA PRO A 156 21.31 1.12 -5.16
C PRO A 156 21.28 2.00 -6.40
N VAL A 157 21.11 1.41 -7.59
CA VAL A 157 21.03 2.15 -8.85
C VAL A 157 19.72 2.93 -8.91
N TRP A 158 18.60 2.28 -8.57
CA TRP A 158 17.28 2.93 -8.47
C TRP A 158 17.27 4.08 -7.47
N MET A 159 17.78 3.88 -6.26
CA MET A 159 17.85 4.97 -5.26
C MET A 159 18.67 6.17 -5.75
N ASN A 160 19.74 5.94 -6.51
CA ASN A 160 20.52 7.02 -7.12
C ASN A 160 19.72 7.75 -8.21
N MET A 161 18.93 7.02 -9.00
CA MET A 161 18.05 7.63 -10.00
C MET A 161 16.92 8.44 -9.37
N PHE A 162 16.29 7.93 -8.31
CA PHE A 162 15.28 8.69 -7.54
C PHE A 162 15.84 10.01 -7.01
N ASN A 163 17.05 9.98 -6.46
CA ASN A 163 17.71 11.20 -5.97
C ASN A 163 17.96 12.20 -7.11
N LYS A 164 18.47 11.75 -8.26
CA LYS A 164 18.70 12.61 -9.43
C LYS A 164 17.41 13.27 -9.94
N ALA A 165 16.31 12.52 -9.95
CA ALA A 165 15.00 13.02 -10.40
C ALA A 165 14.30 13.92 -9.36
N GLY A 166 14.77 13.92 -8.09
CA GLY A 166 14.05 14.55 -6.98
C GLY A 166 12.74 13.83 -6.64
N TYR A 167 12.65 12.53 -6.95
CA TYR A 167 11.43 11.74 -6.94
C TYR A 167 10.63 11.80 -5.62
N PRO A 168 11.26 11.69 -4.42
CA PRO A 168 10.50 11.73 -3.16
C PRO A 168 9.67 13.01 -3.00
N ASN A 169 10.24 14.17 -3.34
CA ASN A 169 9.56 15.46 -3.20
C ASN A 169 8.30 15.55 -4.07
N TYR A 170 8.38 15.05 -5.31
CA TYR A 170 7.23 15.05 -6.22
C TYR A 170 6.20 13.99 -5.82
N LEU A 171 6.63 12.82 -5.33
CA LEU A 171 5.73 11.82 -4.77
C LEU A 171 4.94 12.40 -3.58
N TYR A 172 5.60 13.08 -2.65
CA TYR A 172 4.93 13.75 -1.53
C TYR A 172 4.02 14.88 -1.99
N PHE A 173 4.42 15.64 -3.01
CA PHE A 173 3.56 16.65 -3.61
C PHE A 173 2.26 16.03 -4.16
N ILE A 174 2.33 14.90 -4.87
CA ILE A 174 1.15 14.18 -5.37
C ILE A 174 0.27 13.73 -4.20
N LEU A 175 0.84 13.04 -3.21
CA LEU A 175 0.11 12.55 -2.04
C LEU A 175 -0.57 13.67 -1.25
N LYS A 176 0.06 14.84 -1.15
CA LYS A 176 -0.45 15.97 -0.38
C LYS A 176 -1.49 16.81 -1.12
N ASN A 177 -1.45 16.88 -2.45
CA ASN A 177 -2.22 17.87 -3.21
C ASN A 177 -3.18 17.29 -4.26
N SER A 178 -3.08 16.02 -4.61
CA SER A 178 -3.99 15.41 -5.59
C SER A 178 -5.36 15.13 -4.98
N SER A 179 -6.42 15.37 -5.75
CA SER A 179 -7.78 14.86 -5.47
C SER A 179 -8.18 13.75 -6.44
N HIS A 180 -7.29 13.35 -7.36
CA HIS A 180 -7.57 12.32 -8.35
C HIS A 180 -7.40 10.93 -7.71
N LYS A 181 -8.52 10.24 -7.43
CA LYS A 181 -8.56 8.94 -6.74
C LYS A 181 -7.52 7.94 -7.21
N GLN A 182 -7.53 7.60 -8.51
CA GLN A 182 -6.64 6.60 -9.07
C GLN A 182 -5.15 6.98 -8.91
N LEU A 183 -4.82 8.26 -9.09
CA LEU A 183 -3.46 8.74 -8.91
C LEU A 183 -3.01 8.62 -7.45
N LEU A 184 -3.87 8.96 -6.49
CA LEU A 184 -3.56 8.81 -5.06
C LEU A 184 -3.37 7.35 -4.66
N VAL A 185 -4.28 6.46 -5.07
CA VAL A 185 -4.17 5.02 -4.79
C VAL A 185 -2.86 4.47 -5.36
N THR A 186 -2.56 4.76 -6.63
CA THR A 186 -1.33 4.32 -7.27
C THR A 186 -0.07 4.94 -6.62
N ALA A 187 -0.14 6.19 -6.16
CA ALA A 187 0.97 6.84 -5.44
C ALA A 187 1.22 6.20 -4.06
N LEU A 188 0.17 5.85 -3.32
CA LEU A 188 0.27 5.14 -2.05
C LEU A 188 0.87 3.74 -2.24
N GLU A 189 0.42 3.01 -3.25
CA GLU A 189 0.97 1.69 -3.60
C GLU A 189 2.44 1.78 -4.04
N ASN A 190 2.79 2.81 -4.80
CA ASN A 190 4.17 3.07 -5.21
C ASN A 190 5.06 3.40 -4.01
N PHE A 191 4.59 4.26 -3.11
CA PHE A 191 5.34 4.58 -1.90
C PHE A 191 5.55 3.34 -1.03
N ASN A 192 4.52 2.51 -0.87
CA ASN A 192 4.63 1.24 -0.14
C ASN A 192 5.64 0.29 -0.78
N THR A 193 5.65 0.20 -2.11
CA THR A 193 6.65 -0.60 -2.84
C THR A 193 8.06 -0.07 -2.61
N ILE A 194 8.24 1.25 -2.64
CA ILE A 194 9.53 1.87 -2.31
C ILE A 194 9.94 1.53 -0.87
N CYS A 195 9.04 1.61 0.11
CA CYS A 195 9.31 1.19 1.48
C CYS A 195 9.77 -0.28 1.53
N SER A 196 8.99 -1.19 0.94
CA SER A 196 9.30 -2.64 0.99
C SER A 196 10.64 -3.01 0.36
N TYR A 197 11.01 -2.41 -0.77
CA TYR A 197 12.22 -2.79 -1.52
C TYR A 197 13.45 -1.94 -1.17
N CYS A 198 13.28 -0.65 -0.85
CA CYS A 198 14.39 0.25 -0.58
C CYS A 198 14.75 0.32 0.91
N ASN A 199 13.82 0.08 1.84
CA ASN A 199 14.08 0.02 3.28
C ASN A 199 14.69 -1.32 3.74
N ALA A 200 15.61 -1.87 2.95
CA ALA A 200 16.34 -3.08 3.32
C ALA A 200 17.52 -2.74 4.25
N GLN A 201 17.87 -3.64 5.17
CA GLN A 201 18.95 -3.42 6.15
C GLN A 201 20.27 -2.92 5.52
N ARG A 202 20.63 -3.46 4.35
CA ARG A 202 21.85 -3.07 3.60
C ARG A 202 21.82 -1.61 3.09
N PHE A 203 20.64 -1.06 2.86
CA PHE A 203 20.43 0.24 2.22
C PHE A 203 19.68 1.26 3.09
N ARG A 204 19.32 0.86 4.31
CA ARG A 204 18.50 1.61 5.27
C ARG A 204 18.91 3.08 5.42
N ARG A 205 20.21 3.36 5.52
CA ARG A 205 20.73 4.74 5.63
C ARG A 205 20.43 5.58 4.39
N LYS A 206 20.60 5.05 3.18
CA LYS A 206 20.32 5.78 1.94
C LYS A 206 18.82 6.01 1.76
N TYR A 207 18.01 5.01 2.09
CA TYR A 207 16.56 5.16 2.10
C TYR A 207 16.14 6.28 3.06
N TYR A 208 16.69 6.30 4.27
CA TYR A 208 16.42 7.35 5.25
C TYR A 208 16.77 8.74 4.72
N GLU A 209 17.98 8.91 4.19
CA GLU A 209 18.46 10.18 3.64
C GLU A 209 17.56 10.72 2.51
N HIS A 210 16.88 9.86 1.76
CA HIS A 210 16.08 10.25 0.60
C HIS A 210 14.57 10.32 0.87
N PHE A 211 14.02 9.41 1.69
CA PHE A 211 12.59 9.19 1.83
C PHE A 211 12.04 9.42 3.25
N VAL A 212 12.90 9.57 4.26
CA VAL A 212 12.44 9.84 5.62
C VAL A 212 12.62 11.32 5.91
N THR A 213 11.56 12.08 5.63
CA THR A 213 11.50 13.54 5.81
C THR A 213 10.24 13.92 6.59
N LYS A 214 10.19 15.11 7.19
CA LYS A 214 9.00 15.62 7.88
C LYS A 214 7.75 15.58 7.00
N ASP A 215 7.91 15.90 5.70
CA ASP A 215 6.81 15.92 4.74
C ASP A 215 6.27 14.52 4.41
N ALA A 216 7.05 13.45 4.61
CA ALA A 216 6.65 12.10 4.22
C ALA A 216 5.39 11.64 4.99
N LEU A 217 5.41 11.77 6.31
CA LEU A 217 4.30 11.33 7.16
C LEU A 217 3.08 12.25 7.00
N THR A 218 3.29 13.57 6.92
CA THR A 218 2.19 14.50 6.65
C THR A 218 1.51 14.21 5.31
N SER A 219 2.29 14.00 4.25
CA SER A 219 1.75 13.71 2.92
C SER A 219 1.04 12.36 2.86
N LEU A 220 1.60 11.34 3.52
CA LEU A 220 0.96 10.04 3.69
C LEU A 220 -0.40 10.17 4.38
N THR A 221 -0.46 10.85 5.53
CA THR A 221 -1.73 11.06 6.25
C THR A 221 -2.72 11.86 5.42
N THR A 222 -2.30 12.89 4.68
CA THR A 222 -3.19 13.67 3.81
C THR A 222 -3.82 12.79 2.72
N ALA A 223 -3.01 12.03 1.96
CA ALA A 223 -3.51 11.11 0.94
C ALA A 223 -4.44 10.04 1.52
N PHE A 224 -4.05 9.46 2.66
CA PHE A 224 -4.83 8.46 3.37
C PHE A 224 -6.20 9.00 3.78
N MET A 225 -6.26 10.21 4.35
CA MET A 225 -7.53 10.83 4.74
C MET A 225 -8.39 11.19 3.53
N GLU A 226 -7.78 11.65 2.43
CA GLU A 226 -8.52 11.95 1.20
C GLU A 226 -9.21 10.70 0.64
N ILE A 227 -8.53 9.55 0.64
CA ILE A 227 -9.13 8.29 0.16
C ILE A 227 -10.14 7.72 1.17
N THR A 228 -9.75 7.59 2.44
CA THR A 228 -10.54 6.83 3.44
C THR A 228 -11.68 7.61 4.08
N VAL A 229 -11.67 8.95 3.96
CA VAL A 229 -12.69 9.83 4.53
C VAL A 229 -13.37 10.65 3.45
N SER A 230 -12.64 11.46 2.67
CA SER A 230 -13.27 12.35 1.68
C SER A 230 -13.90 11.58 0.52
N GLN A 231 -13.23 10.53 0.04
CA GLN A 231 -13.62 9.79 -1.17
C GLN A 231 -14.06 8.35 -0.88
N LYS A 232 -14.37 8.02 0.38
CA LYS A 232 -14.71 6.64 0.80
C LYS A 232 -15.78 5.99 -0.07
N ASP A 233 -16.82 6.74 -0.43
CA ASP A 233 -17.96 6.24 -1.23
C ASP A 233 -17.59 5.96 -2.70
N ASN A 234 -16.43 6.43 -3.17
CA ASN A 234 -15.91 6.18 -4.52
C ASN A 234 -14.90 5.01 -4.58
N CYS A 235 -14.67 4.36 -3.44
CA CYS A 235 -13.76 3.23 -3.30
C CYS A 235 -14.54 1.94 -3.05
N SER A 236 -14.06 0.81 -3.58
CA SER A 236 -14.54 -0.49 -3.11
C SER A 236 -14.05 -0.73 -1.68
N LYS A 237 -14.71 -1.66 -0.98
CA LYS A 237 -14.31 -2.08 0.36
C LYS A 237 -12.85 -2.56 0.38
N ASP A 238 -12.51 -3.48 -0.52
CA ASP A 238 -11.16 -4.03 -0.68
C ASP A 238 -10.10 -2.93 -0.95
N GLU A 239 -10.46 -1.89 -1.70
CA GLU A 239 -9.56 -0.77 -1.99
C GLU A 239 -9.30 0.04 -0.70
N VAL A 240 -10.33 0.34 0.09
CA VAL A 240 -10.17 1.06 1.37
C VAL A 240 -9.33 0.24 2.36
N GLU A 241 -9.62 -1.04 2.51
CA GLU A 241 -8.91 -1.94 3.44
C GLU A 241 -7.44 -2.07 3.04
N ARG A 242 -7.16 -2.25 1.75
CA ARG A 242 -5.79 -2.26 1.24
C ARG A 242 -5.06 -0.94 1.54
N ILE A 243 -5.71 0.21 1.34
CA ILE A 243 -5.13 1.52 1.64
C ILE A 243 -4.85 1.67 3.15
N ILE A 244 -5.73 1.17 4.02
CA ILE A 244 -5.51 1.14 5.47
C ILE A 244 -4.25 0.34 5.81
N VAL A 245 -4.13 -0.89 5.30
CA VAL A 245 -3.01 -1.78 5.59
C VAL A 245 -1.68 -1.14 5.17
N ILE A 246 -1.58 -0.69 3.92
CA ILE A 246 -0.32 -0.12 3.42
C ILE A 246 0.03 1.21 4.10
N SER A 247 -0.98 2.02 4.48
CA SER A 247 -0.73 3.30 5.15
C SER A 247 -0.20 3.12 6.58
N LEU A 248 -0.72 2.12 7.31
CA LEU A 248 -0.18 1.77 8.62
C LEU A 248 1.23 1.18 8.51
N GLN A 249 1.45 0.27 7.56
CA GLN A 249 2.79 -0.30 7.33
C GLN A 249 3.82 0.78 6.99
N MET A 250 3.48 1.70 6.07
CA MET A 250 4.37 2.83 5.73
C MET A 250 4.60 3.75 6.94
N THR A 251 3.57 4.00 7.76
CA THR A 251 3.72 4.79 8.99
C THR A 251 4.73 4.13 9.93
N LEU A 252 4.62 2.82 10.15
CA LEU A 252 5.57 2.06 10.95
C LEU A 252 6.99 2.09 10.35
N ASP A 253 7.11 1.91 9.03
CA ASP A 253 8.41 1.91 8.33
C ASP A 253 9.13 3.25 8.48
N LEU A 254 8.40 4.37 8.36
CA LEU A 254 8.93 5.72 8.52
C LEU A 254 9.36 6.02 9.97
N LEU A 255 8.65 5.48 10.95
CA LEU A 255 8.92 5.71 12.37
C LEU A 255 9.98 4.77 12.94
N SER A 256 10.24 3.62 12.32
CA SER A 256 11.17 2.60 12.84
C SER A 256 12.66 2.97 12.73
N PHE A 257 13.00 4.23 12.44
CA PHE A 257 14.38 4.71 12.31
C PHE A 257 14.99 5.17 13.63
N GLU A 258 16.32 5.30 13.68
CA GLU A 258 17.01 5.85 14.85
C GLU A 258 16.61 7.33 15.01
N ASN A 259 16.06 7.69 16.19
CA ASN A 259 15.57 9.02 16.56
C ASN A 259 14.33 9.51 15.78
N PRO A 260 13.20 8.80 15.83
CA PRO A 260 11.97 9.25 15.16
C PRO A 260 11.44 10.55 15.76
N ASP A 261 11.62 10.76 17.07
CA ASP A 261 11.16 11.95 17.77
C ASP A 261 11.79 13.23 17.19
N GLU A 262 13.07 13.23 16.80
CA GLU A 262 13.71 14.45 16.27
C GLU A 262 13.12 14.90 14.92
N ILE A 263 12.71 13.95 14.08
CA ILE A 263 12.13 14.24 12.77
C ILE A 263 10.64 14.49 12.88
N PHE A 264 9.93 13.66 13.66
CA PHE A 264 8.47 13.57 13.63
C PHE A 264 7.78 14.05 14.91
N ASP A 265 8.45 14.81 15.80
CA ASP A 265 7.81 15.35 17.01
C ASP A 265 6.51 16.11 16.71
N ASP A 266 6.53 16.90 15.62
CA ASP A 266 5.40 17.70 15.15
C ASP A 266 4.30 16.86 14.46
N CYS A 267 4.53 15.56 14.21
CA CYS A 267 3.65 14.69 13.45
C CYS A 267 2.80 13.75 14.33
N LYS A 268 2.82 13.90 15.66
CA LYS A 268 1.98 13.11 16.58
C LYS A 268 0.51 13.13 16.21
N GLU A 269 -0.01 14.29 15.78
CA GLU A 269 -1.40 14.45 15.34
C GLU A 269 -1.69 13.71 14.02
N ASN A 270 -0.72 13.66 13.10
CA ASN A 270 -0.84 12.89 11.86
C ASN A 270 -0.96 11.38 12.18
N VAL A 271 -0.10 10.86 13.05
CA VAL A 271 -0.13 9.46 13.50
C VAL A 271 -1.45 9.14 14.22
N ALA A 272 -1.86 9.99 15.17
CA ALA A 272 -3.10 9.81 15.91
C ALA A 272 -4.33 9.85 14.98
N THR A 273 -4.32 10.69 13.96
CA THR A 273 -5.38 10.77 12.95
C THR A 273 -5.44 9.50 12.10
N THR A 274 -4.30 9.00 11.62
CA THR A 274 -4.24 7.74 10.86
C THR A 274 -4.79 6.58 11.70
N ILE A 275 -4.26 6.39 12.92
CA ILE A 275 -4.71 5.31 13.83
C ILE A 275 -6.20 5.44 14.15
N GLY A 276 -6.67 6.65 14.45
CA GLY A 276 -8.06 6.88 14.80
C GLY A 276 -9.04 6.57 13.68
N THR A 277 -8.69 6.93 12.44
CA THR A 277 -9.50 6.59 11.27
C THR A 277 -9.55 5.07 11.05
N VAL A 278 -8.42 4.37 11.19
CA VAL A 278 -8.38 2.90 11.08
C VAL A 278 -9.27 2.23 12.14
N LEU A 279 -9.12 2.62 13.40
CA LEU A 279 -9.91 2.03 14.49
C LEU A 279 -11.40 2.34 14.35
N LYS A 280 -11.78 3.53 13.89
CA LYS A 280 -13.19 3.88 13.60
C LYS A 280 -13.75 3.03 12.47
N TYR A 281 -12.97 2.78 11.42
CA TYR A 281 -13.37 1.89 10.33
C TYR A 281 -13.68 0.48 10.85
N TYR A 282 -12.73 -0.13 11.57
CA TYR A 282 -12.89 -1.49 12.08
C TYR A 282 -13.90 -1.60 13.23
N GLN A 283 -14.08 -0.53 14.01
CA GLN A 283 -15.18 -0.45 14.96
C GLN A 283 -16.53 -0.51 14.25
N ALA A 284 -16.73 0.24 13.16
CA ALA A 284 -17.98 0.18 12.40
C ALA A 284 -18.20 -1.21 11.79
N LYS A 285 -17.17 -1.77 11.13
CA LYS A 285 -17.17 -3.11 10.53
C LYS A 285 -17.54 -4.21 11.56
N LEU A 286 -16.87 -4.25 12.71
CA LEU A 286 -17.12 -5.28 13.72
C LEU A 286 -18.42 -5.04 14.52
N VAL A 287 -18.65 -3.80 14.97
CA VAL A 287 -19.73 -3.50 15.93
C VAL A 287 -21.07 -3.33 15.22
N GLN A 288 -21.09 -2.67 14.06
CA GLN A 288 -22.32 -2.33 13.34
C GLN A 288 -22.63 -3.37 12.26
N GLU A 289 -21.64 -3.70 11.42
CA GLU A 289 -21.82 -4.63 10.30
C GLU A 289 -21.71 -6.11 10.73
N LYS A 290 -21.21 -6.38 11.93
CA LYS A 290 -20.98 -7.74 12.45
C LYS A 290 -20.08 -8.56 11.52
N GLU A 291 -19.08 -7.91 10.95
CA GLU A 291 -18.10 -8.55 10.09
C GLU A 291 -16.75 -8.66 10.78
N ILE A 292 -16.10 -9.79 10.59
CA ILE A 292 -14.78 -10.09 11.15
C ILE A 292 -13.76 -10.03 10.05
N ASP A 293 -12.60 -9.53 10.42
CA ASP A 293 -11.44 -9.41 9.56
C ASP A 293 -10.25 -9.98 10.30
N SER A 294 -9.67 -11.06 9.79
CA SER A 294 -8.51 -11.71 10.40
C SER A 294 -7.31 -10.76 10.48
N ASP A 295 -7.19 -9.84 9.52
CA ASP A 295 -6.05 -8.92 9.42
C ASP A 295 -6.11 -7.86 10.54
N LEU A 296 -7.26 -7.68 11.18
CA LEU A 296 -7.41 -6.73 12.28
C LEU A 296 -6.46 -7.02 13.44
N VAL A 297 -6.13 -8.28 13.72
CA VAL A 297 -5.16 -8.63 14.78
C VAL A 297 -3.79 -7.99 14.47
N ASP A 298 -3.28 -8.24 13.27
CA ASP A 298 -1.99 -7.72 12.82
C ASP A 298 -1.99 -6.18 12.75
N LEU A 299 -3.13 -5.58 12.38
CA LEU A 299 -3.29 -4.13 12.37
C LEU A 299 -3.24 -3.53 13.77
N ILE A 300 -3.87 -4.14 14.78
CA ILE A 300 -3.79 -3.66 16.16
C ILE A 300 -2.36 -3.82 16.71
N ASP A 301 -1.65 -4.89 16.38
CA ASP A 301 -0.25 -5.07 16.77
C ASP A 301 0.68 -4.04 16.11
N CYS A 302 0.43 -3.71 14.85
CA CYS A 302 1.10 -2.61 14.15
C CYS A 302 0.83 -1.27 14.87
N ILE A 303 -0.42 -0.98 15.21
CA ILE A 303 -0.80 0.23 15.97
C ILE A 303 -0.11 0.28 17.33
N ASN A 304 -0.09 -0.82 18.08
CA ASN A 304 0.62 -0.92 19.36
C ASN A 304 2.11 -0.59 19.21
N THR A 305 2.74 -1.09 18.15
CA THR A 305 4.14 -0.80 17.85
C THR A 305 4.35 0.68 17.55
N ILE A 306 3.50 1.28 16.73
CA ILE A 306 3.56 2.71 16.40
C ILE A 306 3.39 3.58 17.66
N VAL A 307 2.42 3.28 18.52
CA VAL A 307 2.15 4.04 19.77
C VAL A 307 3.29 3.92 20.78
N ARG A 308 4.02 2.80 20.78
CA ARG A 308 5.23 2.63 21.60
C ARG A 308 6.41 3.45 21.09
N ILE A 309 6.55 3.58 19.76
CA ILE A 309 7.61 4.37 19.14
C ILE A 309 7.33 5.86 19.32
N VAL A 310 6.09 6.30 19.09
CA VAL A 310 5.68 7.70 19.20
C VAL A 310 4.58 7.80 20.27
N PRO A 311 4.84 8.44 21.42
CA PRO A 311 3.93 8.47 22.57
C PRO A 311 2.76 9.45 22.33
N ILE A 312 1.94 9.21 21.30
CA ILE A 312 0.81 10.06 20.91
C ILE A 312 -0.22 10.24 22.03
N SER A 313 -0.29 9.29 22.96
CA SER A 313 -1.19 9.31 24.12
C SER A 313 -0.96 10.52 25.02
N GLU A 314 0.26 11.08 25.06
CA GLU A 314 0.59 12.23 25.89
C GLU A 314 -0.18 13.50 25.48
N SER A 315 -0.53 13.60 24.19
CA SER A 315 -1.14 14.79 23.60
C SER A 315 -2.50 14.55 22.95
N CYS A 316 -2.93 13.30 22.75
CA CYS A 316 -4.17 13.02 22.05
C CYS A 316 -5.38 12.83 22.99
N GLU A 317 -6.53 13.31 22.52
CA GLU A 317 -7.83 13.11 23.15
C GLU A 317 -8.22 11.61 23.16
N PRO A 318 -9.00 11.14 24.16
CA PRO A 318 -9.43 9.75 24.22
C PRO A 318 -10.24 9.28 23.01
N ASP A 319 -10.97 10.19 22.34
CA ASP A 319 -11.80 9.89 21.18
C ASP A 319 -11.01 9.61 19.90
N LYS A 320 -9.72 9.96 19.89
CA LYS A 320 -8.83 9.66 18.76
C LYS A 320 -8.68 8.16 18.58
N TYR A 321 -8.43 7.39 19.64
CA TYR A 321 -8.26 5.95 19.50
C TYR A 321 -8.73 5.11 20.69
N PHE A 322 -8.74 5.64 21.92
CA PHE A 322 -9.12 4.87 23.10
C PHE A 322 -10.58 4.40 23.02
N TYR A 323 -11.52 5.28 22.69
CA TYR A 323 -12.95 4.90 22.66
C TYR A 323 -13.29 3.88 21.58
N SER A 324 -12.69 3.98 20.39
CA SER A 324 -12.88 2.97 19.35
C SER A 324 -12.28 1.63 19.76
N CYS A 325 -11.08 1.63 20.34
CA CYS A 325 -10.44 0.43 20.87
C CYS A 325 -11.30 -0.23 21.96
N TYR A 326 -11.79 0.55 22.92
CA TYR A 326 -12.67 0.05 23.98
C TYR A 326 -14.01 -0.46 23.43
N SER A 327 -14.61 0.21 22.45
CA SER A 327 -15.84 -0.26 21.80
C SER A 327 -15.67 -1.58 21.06
N ILE A 328 -14.51 -1.81 20.44
CA ILE A 328 -14.18 -3.11 19.81
C ILE A 328 -14.04 -4.17 20.91
N TRP A 329 -13.30 -3.86 21.98
CA TRP A 329 -13.08 -4.78 23.10
C TRP A 329 -14.39 -5.22 23.78
N THR A 330 -15.29 -4.27 24.08
CA THR A 330 -16.59 -4.56 24.71
C THR A 330 -17.53 -5.33 23.79
N ALA A 331 -17.49 -5.08 22.48
CA ALA A 331 -18.24 -5.85 21.51
C ALA A 331 -17.78 -7.31 21.51
N LEU A 332 -16.47 -7.57 21.44
CA LEU A 332 -15.92 -8.94 21.51
C LEU A 332 -16.29 -9.64 22.82
N GLN A 333 -16.26 -8.93 23.95
CA GLN A 333 -16.66 -9.46 25.25
C GLN A 333 -18.16 -9.84 25.27
N SER A 334 -19.02 -8.96 24.77
CA SER A 334 -20.47 -9.19 24.71
C SER A 334 -20.81 -10.39 23.84
N ILE A 335 -20.15 -10.54 22.68
CA ILE A 335 -20.38 -11.66 21.77
C ILE A 335 -19.91 -12.99 22.38
N THR A 336 -18.78 -12.97 23.10
CA THR A 336 -18.30 -14.16 23.85
C THR A 336 -19.35 -14.65 24.86
N ASN A 337 -20.01 -13.72 25.54
CA ASN A 337 -21.03 -14.03 26.56
C ASN A 337 -22.35 -14.55 25.94
N VAL A 338 -22.72 -14.09 24.74
CA VAL A 338 -23.92 -14.55 24.02
C VAL A 338 -23.73 -15.93 23.40
N ASN A 339 -22.53 -16.25 22.89
CA ASN A 339 -22.22 -17.56 22.31
C ASN A 339 -22.22 -18.70 23.36
N GLN A 340 -22.09 -18.39 24.66
CA GLN A 340 -22.34 -19.36 25.75
C GLN A 340 -23.83 -19.70 25.92
N ASN A 341 -24.74 -18.84 25.44
CA ASN A 341 -26.20 -18.96 25.58
C ASN A 341 -26.94 -19.38 24.30
N GLY A 342 -26.23 -19.59 23.18
CA GLY A 342 -26.74 -20.35 22.03
C GLY A 342 -27.40 -19.58 20.89
N ASP A 343 -27.36 -18.25 20.86
CA ASP A 343 -27.94 -17.43 19.76
C ASP A 343 -26.83 -16.83 18.89
N ASN A 344 -26.70 -17.26 17.63
CA ASN A 344 -25.67 -16.77 16.71
C ASN A 344 -26.19 -15.57 15.91
N ASN A 345 -25.61 -14.39 16.12
CA ASN A 345 -25.89 -13.16 15.35
C ASN A 345 -24.84 -12.85 14.25
N PHE A 346 -23.85 -13.71 14.06
CA PHE A 346 -22.89 -13.62 12.95
C PHE A 346 -23.29 -14.62 11.87
N GLU A 347 -23.53 -14.14 10.65
CA GLU A 347 -23.77 -14.99 9.49
C GLU A 347 -22.45 -15.72 9.14
N GLU A 348 -22.53 -17.04 8.96
CA GLU A 348 -21.53 -17.90 8.30
C GLU A 348 -20.09 -18.03 8.83
N VAL A 349 -19.66 -17.37 9.91
CA VAL A 349 -18.32 -17.60 10.48
C VAL A 349 -18.27 -18.87 11.32
N ASP A 350 -17.26 -19.73 11.10
CA ASP A 350 -17.04 -20.93 11.91
C ASP A 350 -16.88 -20.51 13.37
N LYS A 351 -17.64 -21.15 14.27
CA LYS A 351 -17.63 -20.79 15.70
C LYS A 351 -16.22 -20.89 16.30
N GLU A 352 -15.41 -21.80 15.78
CA GLU A 352 -14.02 -21.99 16.17
C GLU A 352 -13.14 -20.82 15.72
N GLU A 353 -13.25 -20.40 14.45
CA GLU A 353 -12.54 -19.25 13.89
C GLU A 353 -12.89 -17.95 14.64
N PHE A 354 -14.16 -17.75 14.98
CA PHE A 354 -14.60 -16.63 15.80
C PHE A 354 -13.94 -16.60 17.18
N GLN A 355 -13.92 -17.76 17.86
CA GLN A 355 -13.35 -17.86 19.21
C GLN A 355 -11.85 -17.62 19.20
N ASP A 356 -11.14 -18.15 18.19
CA ASP A 356 -9.72 -17.92 18.01
C ASP A 356 -9.43 -16.44 17.70
N PHE A 357 -10.22 -15.81 16.84
CA PHE A 357 -10.14 -14.37 16.57
C PHE A 357 -10.30 -13.54 17.85
N VAL A 358 -11.36 -13.78 18.63
CA VAL A 358 -11.59 -13.06 19.91
C VAL A 358 -10.42 -13.23 20.87
N LYS A 359 -9.92 -14.45 21.00
CA LYS A 359 -8.79 -14.78 21.90
C LYS A 359 -7.54 -14.01 21.51
N ASN A 360 -7.26 -13.93 20.21
CA ASN A 360 -6.08 -13.24 19.68
C ASN A 360 -6.22 -11.72 19.71
N MET A 361 -7.45 -11.17 19.63
CA MET A 361 -7.71 -9.73 19.65
C MET A 361 -7.66 -9.08 21.04
N LYS A 362 -8.10 -9.79 22.09
CA LYS A 362 -8.29 -9.19 23.42
C LYS A 362 -7.01 -8.63 24.03
N SER A 363 -5.88 -9.31 23.91
CA SER A 363 -4.61 -8.84 24.49
C SER A 363 -4.06 -7.62 23.74
N PRO A 364 -3.93 -7.60 22.40
CA PRO A 364 -3.52 -6.41 21.65
C PRO A 364 -4.36 -5.16 21.96
N LEU A 365 -5.69 -5.27 22.03
CA LEU A 365 -6.56 -4.15 22.40
C LEU A 365 -6.32 -3.67 23.83
N SER A 366 -6.12 -4.61 24.76
CA SER A 366 -5.86 -4.29 26.17
C SER A 366 -4.51 -3.58 26.35
N ILE A 367 -3.48 -4.02 25.62
CA ILE A 367 -2.17 -3.37 25.56
C ILE A 367 -2.32 -1.94 25.04
N LEU A 368 -3.11 -1.72 23.97
CA LEU A 368 -3.30 -0.39 23.39
C LEU A 368 -4.00 0.57 24.36
N MET A 369 -5.07 0.11 25.02
CA MET A 369 -5.78 0.89 26.04
C MET A 369 -4.90 1.19 27.25
N CYS A 370 -4.11 0.21 27.72
CA CYS A 370 -3.20 0.40 28.84
C CYS A 370 -2.05 1.35 28.48
N SER A 371 -1.54 1.28 27.24
CA SER A 371 -0.51 2.22 26.75
C SER A 371 -1.04 3.66 26.74
N TYR A 372 -2.31 3.87 26.39
CA TYR A 372 -2.96 5.18 26.55
C TYR A 372 -2.97 5.63 28.01
N MET A 373 -3.49 4.79 28.93
CA MET A 373 -3.58 5.11 30.35
C MET A 373 -2.22 5.34 31.02
N GLU A 374 -1.17 4.69 30.51
CA GLU A 374 0.20 4.87 31.01
C GLU A 374 0.72 6.28 30.76
N LYS A 375 0.37 6.90 29.62
CA LYS A 375 1.01 8.13 29.13
C LYS A 375 0.09 9.35 29.02
N CYS A 376 -1.23 9.17 29.02
CA CYS A 376 -2.18 10.28 28.87
C CYS A 376 -2.15 11.28 30.04
N SER A 377 -2.76 12.45 29.87
CA SER A 377 -2.91 13.45 30.94
C SER A 377 -3.68 12.89 32.15
N HIS A 378 -3.54 13.51 33.32
CA HIS A 378 -4.30 13.07 34.50
C HIS A 378 -5.81 13.22 34.31
N GLU A 379 -6.25 14.31 33.65
CA GLU A 379 -7.65 14.53 33.31
C GLU A 379 -8.20 13.44 32.40
N HIS A 380 -7.47 13.12 31.32
CA HIS A 380 -7.88 12.06 30.39
C HIS A 380 -7.88 10.70 31.07
N LEU A 381 -6.93 10.44 31.97
CA LEU A 381 -6.90 9.20 32.76
C LEU A 381 -8.18 9.02 33.59
N LEU A 382 -8.65 10.07 34.27
CA LEU A 382 -9.88 10.00 35.05
C LEU A 382 -11.11 9.73 34.16
N ILE A 383 -11.17 10.40 33.00
CA ILE A 383 -12.27 10.23 32.03
C ILE A 383 -12.33 8.78 31.54
N VAL A 384 -11.19 8.20 31.14
CA VAL A 384 -11.19 6.83 30.63
C VAL A 384 -11.43 5.78 31.72
N LEU A 385 -10.97 6.02 32.95
CA LEU A 385 -11.24 5.13 34.09
C LEU A 385 -12.72 5.11 34.46
N ASP A 386 -13.38 6.27 34.46
CA ASP A 386 -14.83 6.36 34.65
C ASP A 386 -15.58 5.63 33.53
N LYS A 387 -15.09 5.74 32.29
CA LYS A 387 -15.69 5.10 31.13
C LYS A 387 -15.65 3.58 31.17
N ILE A 388 -14.54 2.97 31.61
CA ILE A 388 -14.37 1.51 31.67
C ILE A 388 -14.93 0.89 32.95
N GLY A 389 -15.00 1.64 34.05
CA GLY A 389 -15.57 1.20 35.32
C GLY A 389 -15.03 -0.14 35.81
N ASP A 390 -15.93 -1.10 36.03
CA ASP A 390 -15.62 -2.41 36.61
C ASP A 390 -14.79 -3.31 35.68
N GLU A 391 -14.74 -3.01 34.39
CA GLU A 391 -13.98 -3.79 33.39
C GLU A 391 -12.46 -3.49 33.43
N PHE A 392 -12.04 -2.53 34.26
CA PHE A 392 -10.64 -2.12 34.38
C PHE A 392 -9.69 -3.29 34.70
N GLU A 393 -10.07 -4.17 35.63
CA GLU A 393 -9.22 -5.30 36.01
C GLU A 393 -9.06 -6.31 34.87
N ASP A 394 -10.13 -6.57 34.12
CA ASP A 394 -10.10 -7.50 32.99
C ASP A 394 -9.18 -6.97 31.88
N ILE A 395 -9.26 -5.67 31.59
CA ILE A 395 -8.38 -4.99 30.64
C ILE A 395 -6.92 -5.06 31.13
N LEU A 396 -6.69 -4.69 32.40
CA LEU A 396 -5.34 -4.63 32.97
C LEU A 396 -4.66 -6.00 33.05
N MET A 397 -5.43 -7.07 33.25
CA MET A 397 -4.92 -8.44 33.33
C MET A 397 -4.34 -8.97 32.02
N LEU A 398 -4.79 -8.42 30.88
CA LEU A 398 -4.40 -8.86 29.54
C LEU A 398 -3.27 -8.02 28.92
N ALA A 399 -2.79 -7.00 29.63
CA ALA A 399 -1.68 -6.16 29.22
C ALA A 399 -0.32 -6.73 29.64
N ASP A 400 0.74 -6.29 28.96
CA ASP A 400 2.12 -6.64 29.29
C ASP A 400 2.50 -6.20 30.72
N ALA A 401 3.39 -6.96 31.35
CA ALA A 401 3.75 -6.78 32.77
C ALA A 401 4.26 -5.35 33.09
N ASP A 402 5.05 -4.75 32.20
CA ASP A 402 5.63 -3.42 32.40
C ASP A 402 4.54 -2.34 32.35
N VAL A 403 3.72 -2.35 31.31
CA VAL A 403 2.59 -1.41 31.14
C VAL A 403 1.60 -1.59 32.28
N LYS A 404 1.28 -2.83 32.65
CA LYS A 404 0.41 -3.16 33.78
C LYS A 404 0.90 -2.54 35.10
N MET A 405 2.19 -2.66 35.39
CA MET A 405 2.78 -2.07 36.59
C MET A 405 2.70 -0.54 36.56
N ALA A 406 3.00 0.07 35.42
CA ALA A 406 2.95 1.52 35.24
C ALA A 406 1.52 2.08 35.39
N VAL A 407 0.53 1.47 34.75
CA VAL A 407 -0.88 1.83 34.88
C VAL A 407 -1.36 1.63 36.32
N SER A 408 -1.06 0.49 36.94
CA SER A 408 -1.45 0.21 38.34
C SER A 408 -0.93 1.28 39.30
N LYS A 409 0.31 1.74 39.09
CA LYS A 409 0.90 2.83 39.87
C LYS A 409 0.17 4.14 39.66
N ARG A 410 -0.20 4.47 38.42
CA ARG A 410 -0.93 5.71 38.08
C ARG A 410 -2.36 5.73 38.60
N THR A 411 -3.02 4.58 38.68
CA THR A 411 -4.45 4.49 39.05
C THR A 411 -4.66 4.23 40.54
N PHE A 412 -3.61 4.00 41.32
CA PHE A 412 -3.68 3.64 42.75
C PHE A 412 -4.56 4.61 43.58
N ASP A 413 -4.34 5.91 43.45
CA ASP A 413 -5.07 6.94 44.22
C ASP A 413 -6.54 7.07 43.81
N PHE A 414 -6.85 6.83 42.53
CA PHE A 414 -8.23 6.82 42.06
C PHE A 414 -9.00 5.62 42.63
N ARG A 415 -8.34 4.46 42.64
CA ARG A 415 -8.94 3.20 43.09
C ARG A 415 -9.16 3.14 44.59
N THR A 416 -8.29 3.74 45.38
CA THR A 416 -8.49 3.87 46.84
C THR A 416 -9.71 4.72 47.15
N ARG A 417 -9.91 5.83 46.44
CA ARG A 417 -11.09 6.71 46.59
C ARG A 417 -12.41 6.07 46.19
N ILE A 418 -12.45 5.26 45.12
CA ILE A 418 -13.68 4.54 44.74
C ILE A 418 -14.05 3.49 45.79
N LYS A 419 -13.07 2.71 46.27
CA LYS A 419 -13.34 1.70 47.32
C LYS A 419 -13.88 2.34 48.61
N GLU A 420 -13.31 3.48 49.02
CA GLU A 420 -13.80 4.22 50.20
C GLU A 420 -15.22 4.77 50.02
N ASN A 421 -15.63 5.14 48.80
CA ASN A 421 -16.97 5.64 48.50
C ASN A 421 -18.04 4.54 48.27
N VAL A 422 -17.63 3.31 47.95
CA VAL A 422 -18.55 2.15 47.78
C VAL A 422 -18.82 1.46 49.13
N ASP A 423 -17.88 1.57 50.07
CA ASP A 423 -18.01 1.05 51.44
C ASP A 423 -18.64 2.06 52.45
N SER A 424 -19.10 3.22 51.96
CA SER A 424 -19.81 4.29 52.70
C SER A 424 -21.29 4.32 52.34
#